data_AF-A0A523PV38-F1
#
_entry.id   AF-A0A523PV38-F1
#
_cell.length_a   1.000
_cell.length_b   1.000
_cell.length_c   1.000
_cell.angle_alpha   90.00
_cell.angle_beta   90.00
_cell.angle_gamma   90.00
#
_symmetry.space_group_name_H-M   'P 1'
#
loop_
_entity.id
_entity.type
_entity.pdbx_description
1 polymer ?
#
loop_
_entity_poly.entity_id
_entity_poly.type
_entity_poly.pdbx_seq_one_letter_code
_entity_poly.pdbx_strand_id
1 'polypeptide(L)'
;MRRALLGASLLGVLCLAGACSAPAPRAGMRRLDELPPRFAESWRAWLEQDPAWPEIRAEALSEPALARFLVDNLTRQMMGNYADSRLAPLGDARIGRFERARADLLVMHDYSVPVLVELLAIGNSQVDALVTDLLLAIGRPAIMPLVSLLERKEPNEARMRAARLLGDLPYALADEDAVRAALIRRLAEDSEWLVRSKAASALGERGARDRRTADTREALIRGLDDEDHAVTRSSALALRTLRDPQAIPALIVYLERTVLEGDVISLRAVQRTLRSLSGEPRDMRPRGWRAWWRDHRPAPVHSRTLR
;
A
#
# COMPACT_ATOMS: atom_id res chain seq x y z
N MET A 1 -35.09 -0.83 -20.55
CA MET A 1 -35.02 -1.36 -19.17
C MET A 1 -33.99 -2.50 -19.10
N ARG A 2 -32.71 -2.20 -18.84
CA ARG A 2 -31.74 -3.26 -18.50
C ARG A 2 -31.82 -3.49 -16.99
N ARG A 3 -32.15 -4.72 -16.60
CA ARG A 3 -32.42 -5.17 -15.23
C ARG A 3 -31.13 -5.13 -14.41
N ALA A 4 -31.13 -4.40 -13.29
CA ALA A 4 -30.01 -4.38 -12.36
C ALA A 4 -29.97 -5.70 -11.59
N LEU A 5 -29.02 -6.56 -11.91
CA LEU A 5 -28.69 -7.76 -11.14
C LEU A 5 -27.86 -7.34 -9.91
N LEU A 6 -28.18 -7.83 -8.71
CA LEU A 6 -27.51 -7.46 -7.46
C LEU A 6 -26.82 -8.67 -6.85
N GLY A 7 -25.61 -8.48 -6.31
CA GLY A 7 -24.88 -9.58 -5.66
C GLY A 7 -25.26 -9.68 -4.20
N ALA A 8 -25.71 -10.86 -3.75
CA ALA A 8 -25.76 -11.20 -2.34
C ALA A 8 -24.48 -11.97 -1.99
N SER A 9 -23.56 -11.36 -1.23
CA SER A 9 -22.51 -12.11 -0.54
C SER A 9 -22.81 -12.12 0.95
N LEU A 10 -23.40 -13.23 1.39
CA LEU A 10 -23.30 -13.71 2.77
C LEU A 10 -22.02 -14.55 2.84
N LEU A 11 -20.84 -13.93 2.80
CA LEU A 11 -19.61 -14.62 3.15
C LEU A 11 -19.11 -14.07 4.48
N GLY A 12 -19.29 -14.89 5.50
CA GLY A 12 -18.56 -14.79 6.75
C GLY A 12 -17.07 -14.91 6.47
N VAL A 13 -16.31 -14.12 7.20
CA VAL A 13 -14.87 -14.24 7.38
C VAL A 13 -14.53 -15.73 7.59
N LEU A 14 -13.57 -16.23 6.81
CA LEU A 14 -13.00 -17.57 6.96
C LEU A 14 -12.54 -17.80 8.41
N CYS A 15 -13.31 -18.57 9.17
CA CYS A 15 -12.84 -19.19 10.41
C CYS A 15 -11.85 -20.31 10.04
N LEU A 16 -10.60 -20.13 10.44
CA LEU A 16 -9.61 -21.21 10.54
C LEU A 16 -9.98 -22.10 11.74
N ALA A 17 -10.75 -23.16 11.51
CA ALA A 17 -10.75 -24.37 12.34
C ALA A 17 -11.37 -25.52 11.54
N GLY A 18 -10.73 -26.68 11.59
CA GLY A 18 -10.92 -27.77 10.65
C GLY A 18 -12.28 -28.48 10.69
N ALA A 19 -12.46 -29.28 9.63
CA ALA A 19 -13.48 -30.31 9.42
C ALA A 19 -14.94 -29.82 9.28
N CYS A 20 -15.37 -29.64 8.03
CA CYS A 20 -16.52 -30.37 7.45
C CYS A 20 -16.68 -29.99 5.97
N SER A 21 -16.63 -31.00 5.10
CA SER A 21 -16.80 -30.91 3.66
C SER A 21 -18.27 -30.73 3.28
N ALA A 22 -18.64 -29.50 2.93
CA ALA A 22 -19.76 -29.21 2.03
C ALA A 22 -19.34 -28.00 1.15
N PRO A 23 -19.60 -28.02 -0.16
CA PRO A 23 -19.29 -26.88 -1.01
C PRO A 23 -20.16 -25.69 -0.56
N ALA A 24 -19.53 -24.57 -0.20
CA ALA A 24 -20.23 -23.32 0.06
C ALA A 24 -21.13 -22.97 -1.14
N PRO A 25 -22.38 -22.54 -0.94
CA PRO A 25 -23.27 -22.20 -2.05
C PRO A 25 -22.66 -21.07 -2.88
N ARG A 26 -22.61 -21.26 -4.21
CA ARG A 26 -22.11 -20.26 -5.17
C ARG A 26 -22.86 -18.93 -4.98
N ALA A 27 -22.12 -17.86 -4.73
CA ALA A 27 -22.65 -16.50 -4.62
C ALA A 27 -23.24 -16.04 -5.97
N GLY A 28 -24.55 -16.23 -6.15
CA GLY A 28 -25.29 -15.80 -7.33
C GLY A 28 -25.87 -14.39 -7.18
N MET A 29 -25.98 -13.67 -8.30
CA MET A 29 -26.79 -12.44 -8.35
C MET A 29 -28.26 -12.78 -8.05
N ARG A 30 -28.86 -12.06 -7.10
CA ARG A 30 -30.28 -12.16 -6.74
C ARG A 30 -31.04 -10.92 -7.21
N ARG A 31 -32.33 -11.09 -7.46
CA ARG A 31 -33.21 -9.95 -7.78
C ARG A 31 -33.59 -9.20 -6.50
N LEU A 32 -33.96 -7.92 -6.63
CA LEU A 32 -34.34 -7.08 -5.49
C LEU A 32 -35.54 -7.65 -4.71
N ASP A 33 -36.48 -8.29 -5.41
CA ASP A 33 -37.68 -8.93 -4.86
C ASP A 33 -37.41 -10.26 -4.13
N GLU A 34 -36.19 -10.79 -4.23
CA GLU A 34 -35.76 -12.03 -3.55
C GLU A 34 -34.95 -11.74 -2.27
N LEU A 35 -34.70 -10.46 -1.97
CA LEU A 35 -33.95 -10.04 -0.80
C LEU A 35 -34.86 -9.89 0.43
N PRO A 36 -34.34 -10.07 1.65
CA PRO A 36 -35.04 -9.68 2.87
C PRO A 36 -35.50 -8.21 2.77
N PRO A 37 -36.70 -7.84 3.29
CA PRO A 37 -37.28 -6.50 3.10
C PRO A 37 -36.33 -5.36 3.46
N ARG A 38 -35.68 -5.43 4.62
CA ARG A 38 -34.68 -4.45 5.09
C ARG A 38 -33.53 -4.22 4.10
N PHE A 39 -33.06 -5.29 3.44
CA PHE A 39 -31.97 -5.23 2.46
C PHE A 39 -32.46 -4.59 1.15
N ALA A 40 -33.65 -5.01 0.69
CA ALA A 40 -34.27 -4.48 -0.52
C ALA A 40 -34.58 -2.98 -0.39
N GLU A 41 -35.14 -2.57 0.75
CA GLU A 41 -35.48 -1.19 1.07
C GLU A 41 -34.24 -0.31 1.15
N SER A 42 -33.23 -0.72 1.91
CA SER A 42 -31.98 0.06 2.05
C SER A 42 -31.30 0.26 0.70
N TRP A 43 -31.24 -0.78 -0.13
CA TRP A 43 -30.63 -0.67 -1.45
C TRP A 43 -31.48 0.15 -2.44
N ARG A 44 -32.81 0.03 -2.37
CA ARG A 44 -33.72 0.87 -3.15
C ARG A 44 -33.54 2.35 -2.79
N ALA A 45 -33.43 2.66 -1.50
CA ALA A 45 -33.19 4.02 -1.02
C ALA A 45 -31.93 4.63 -1.65
N TRP A 46 -30.83 3.88 -1.70
CA TRP A 46 -29.60 4.33 -2.38
C TRP A 46 -29.79 4.53 -3.89
N LEU A 47 -30.44 3.58 -4.58
CA LEU A 47 -30.67 3.63 -6.02
C LEU A 47 -31.54 4.84 -6.44
N GLU A 48 -32.56 5.12 -5.63
CA GLU A 48 -33.56 6.17 -5.87
C GLU A 48 -33.13 7.53 -5.34
N GLN A 49 -31.97 7.60 -4.67
CA GLN A 49 -31.47 8.83 -4.01
C GLN A 49 -32.46 9.36 -2.97
N ASP A 50 -32.98 8.45 -2.15
CA ASP A 50 -33.82 8.80 -1.03
C ASP A 50 -33.09 9.82 -0.12
N PRO A 51 -33.69 10.98 0.19
CA PRO A 51 -33.12 11.95 1.10
C PRO A 51 -32.74 11.38 2.48
N ALA A 52 -33.41 10.30 2.93
CA ALA A 52 -33.13 9.61 4.19
C ALA A 52 -31.97 8.59 4.09
N TRP A 53 -31.30 8.48 2.94
CA TRP A 53 -30.18 7.55 2.76
C TRP A 53 -29.07 7.72 3.81
N PRO A 54 -28.64 8.94 4.22
CA PRO A 54 -27.62 9.08 5.25
C PRO A 54 -27.97 8.40 6.57
N GLU A 55 -29.23 8.52 7.01
CA GLU A 55 -29.76 7.89 8.21
C GLU A 55 -29.86 6.37 8.05
N ILE A 56 -30.41 5.90 6.92
CA ILE A 56 -30.52 4.46 6.60
C ILE A 56 -29.14 3.82 6.58
N ARG A 57 -28.15 4.47 5.96
CA ARG A 57 -26.76 4.00 5.91
C ARG A 57 -26.14 3.95 7.31
N ALA A 58 -26.39 4.97 8.15
CA ALA A 58 -25.87 5.01 9.51
C ALA A 58 -26.45 3.88 10.38
N GLU A 59 -27.74 3.59 10.27
CA GLU A 59 -28.35 2.43 10.93
C GLU A 59 -27.76 1.11 10.42
N ALA A 60 -27.59 0.98 9.10
CA ALA A 60 -27.06 -0.23 8.48
C ALA A 60 -25.64 -0.58 8.94
N LEU A 61 -24.83 0.40 9.36
CA LEU A 61 -23.50 0.16 9.93
C LEU A 61 -23.54 -0.63 11.24
N SER A 62 -24.67 -0.63 11.96
CA SER A 62 -24.85 -1.43 13.17
C SER A 62 -25.25 -2.88 12.87
N GLU A 63 -25.54 -3.20 11.60
CA GLU A 63 -25.98 -4.52 11.12
C GLU A 63 -24.93 -5.12 10.16
N PRO A 64 -23.96 -5.93 10.63
CA PRO A 64 -22.82 -6.35 9.82
C PRO A 64 -23.17 -7.05 8.50
N ALA A 65 -24.27 -7.79 8.45
CA ALA A 65 -24.73 -8.44 7.22
C ALA A 65 -25.25 -7.43 6.19
N LEU A 66 -25.99 -6.40 6.64
CA LEU A 66 -26.51 -5.34 5.78
C LEU A 66 -25.39 -4.42 5.32
N ALA A 67 -24.48 -4.02 6.20
CA ALA A 67 -23.31 -3.21 5.85
C ALA A 67 -22.46 -3.88 4.77
N ARG A 68 -22.13 -5.17 4.92
CA ARG A 68 -21.40 -5.94 3.89
C ARG A 68 -22.16 -6.00 2.57
N PHE A 69 -23.46 -6.29 2.62
CA PHE A 69 -24.30 -6.31 1.42
C PHE A 69 -24.30 -4.96 0.68
N LEU A 70 -24.42 -3.85 1.40
CA LEU A 70 -24.38 -2.51 0.82
C LEU A 70 -23.00 -2.24 0.21
N VAL A 71 -21.91 -2.48 0.94
CA VAL A 71 -20.53 -2.30 0.45
C VAL A 71 -20.28 -3.13 -0.81
N ASP A 72 -20.71 -4.38 -0.87
CA ASP A 72 -20.53 -5.22 -2.04
C ASP A 72 -21.25 -4.65 -3.27
N ASN A 73 -22.48 -4.13 -3.09
CA ASN A 73 -23.24 -3.56 -4.18
C ASN A 73 -22.72 -2.18 -4.58
N LEU A 74 -22.30 -1.33 -3.64
CA LEU A 74 -21.63 -0.06 -3.90
C LEU A 74 -20.33 -0.28 -4.67
N THR A 75 -19.52 -1.27 -4.27
CA THR A 75 -18.28 -1.65 -4.97
C THR A 75 -18.56 -2.04 -6.41
N ARG A 76 -19.61 -2.84 -6.67
CA ARG A 76 -20.03 -3.19 -8.04
C ARG A 76 -20.50 -1.97 -8.83
N GLN A 77 -21.23 -1.03 -8.22
CA GLN A 77 -21.64 0.21 -8.89
C GLN A 77 -20.43 1.06 -9.25
N MET A 78 -19.46 1.21 -8.34
CA MET A 78 -18.23 1.94 -8.59
C MET A 78 -17.47 1.30 -9.76
N MET A 79 -17.20 0.00 -9.72
CA MET A 79 -16.45 -0.70 -10.77
C MET A 79 -17.18 -0.68 -12.13
N GLY A 80 -18.49 -0.94 -12.14
CA GLY A 80 -19.28 -1.01 -13.37
C GLY A 80 -19.42 0.34 -14.08
N ASN A 81 -19.63 1.42 -13.33
CA ASN A 81 -19.76 2.75 -13.94
C ASN A 81 -18.39 3.31 -14.40
N TYR A 82 -17.30 2.93 -13.74
CA TYR A 82 -15.95 3.27 -14.19
C TYR A 82 -15.62 2.57 -15.53
N ALA A 83 -15.84 1.25 -15.60
CA ALA A 83 -15.57 0.47 -16.81
C ALA A 83 -16.41 0.92 -18.02
N ASP A 84 -17.67 1.31 -17.78
CA ASP A 84 -18.57 1.82 -18.83
C ASP A 84 -18.30 3.30 -19.19
N SER A 85 -17.28 3.95 -18.61
CA SER A 85 -17.03 5.41 -18.74
C SER A 85 -18.24 6.28 -18.39
N ARG A 86 -19.14 5.79 -17.52
CA ARG A 86 -20.35 6.49 -17.07
C ARG A 86 -20.03 7.37 -15.86
N LEU A 87 -19.14 8.32 -16.07
CA LEU A 87 -18.85 9.39 -15.12
C LEU A 87 -19.88 10.51 -15.30
N ALA A 88 -20.18 11.23 -14.22
CA ALA A 88 -21.07 12.39 -14.34
C ALA A 88 -20.43 13.41 -15.31
N PRO A 89 -21.18 13.95 -16.30
CA PRO A 89 -20.66 14.99 -17.18
C PRO A 89 -20.18 16.19 -16.37
N LEU A 90 -19.04 16.77 -16.76
CA LEU A 90 -18.54 18.01 -16.16
C LEU A 90 -19.61 19.10 -16.26
N GLY A 91 -20.13 19.56 -15.13
CA GLY A 91 -21.18 20.59 -15.04
C GLY A 91 -22.59 20.08 -14.74
N ASP A 92 -22.82 18.77 -14.64
CA ASP A 92 -24.10 18.24 -14.10
C ASP A 92 -24.09 18.33 -12.56
N ALA A 93 -25.11 18.99 -12.00
CA ALA A 93 -25.28 19.12 -10.55
C ALA A 93 -25.64 17.80 -9.86
N ARG A 94 -25.98 16.74 -10.61
CA ARG A 94 -26.25 15.41 -10.07
C ARG A 94 -24.97 14.57 -10.01
N ILE A 95 -24.54 14.24 -8.79
CA ILE A 95 -23.45 13.28 -8.53
C ILE A 95 -23.85 11.92 -9.13
N GLY A 96 -23.03 11.41 -10.06
CA GLY A 96 -23.24 10.15 -10.76
C GLY A 96 -23.16 8.93 -9.82
N ARG A 97 -23.61 7.76 -10.30
CA ARG A 97 -23.59 6.53 -9.48
C ARG A 97 -22.17 6.12 -9.08
N PHE A 98 -21.18 6.41 -9.92
CA PHE A 98 -19.77 6.17 -9.61
C PHE A 98 -19.33 6.99 -8.39
N GLU A 99 -19.53 8.31 -8.44
CA GLU A 99 -19.08 9.24 -7.41
C GLU A 99 -19.83 9.03 -6.09
N ARG A 100 -21.15 8.74 -6.14
CA ARG A 100 -21.92 8.40 -4.94
C ARG A 100 -21.45 7.09 -4.31
N ALA A 101 -21.28 6.04 -5.11
CA ALA A 101 -20.80 4.75 -4.60
C ALA A 101 -19.43 4.90 -3.94
N ARG A 102 -18.53 5.65 -4.56
CA ARG A 102 -17.21 5.95 -4.00
C ARG A 102 -17.32 6.71 -2.67
N ALA A 103 -18.18 7.74 -2.60
CA ALA A 103 -18.40 8.50 -1.37
C ALA A 103 -18.96 7.64 -0.23
N ASP A 104 -19.92 6.75 -0.52
CA ASP A 104 -20.47 5.84 0.48
C ASP A 104 -19.44 4.80 0.95
N LEU A 105 -18.59 4.29 0.06
CA LEU A 105 -17.50 3.38 0.44
C LEU A 105 -16.48 4.03 1.37
N LEU A 106 -16.26 5.35 1.26
CA LEU A 106 -15.42 6.10 2.21
C LEU A 106 -16.06 6.16 3.59
N VAL A 107 -17.36 6.44 3.66
CA VAL A 107 -18.10 6.50 4.93
C VAL A 107 -18.17 5.12 5.59
N MET A 108 -18.30 4.06 4.79
CA MET A 108 -18.41 2.68 5.26
C MET A 108 -17.05 1.96 5.34
N HIS A 109 -15.95 2.68 5.65
CA HIS A 109 -14.58 2.16 5.56
C HIS A 109 -14.33 0.88 6.39
N ASP A 110 -14.99 0.73 7.55
CA ASP A 110 -14.86 -0.47 8.40
C ASP A 110 -15.28 -1.75 7.67
N TYR A 111 -16.16 -1.63 6.67
CA TYR A 111 -16.65 -2.73 5.85
C TYR A 111 -16.05 -2.72 4.44
N SER A 112 -15.69 -1.54 3.91
CA SER A 112 -15.16 -1.43 2.54
C SER A 112 -13.68 -1.76 2.44
N VAL A 113 -12.85 -1.45 3.45
CA VAL A 113 -11.41 -1.74 3.41
C VAL A 113 -11.10 -3.21 3.13
N PRO A 114 -11.70 -4.20 3.80
CA PRO A 114 -11.45 -5.61 3.48
C PRO A 114 -11.75 -5.95 2.02
N VAL A 115 -12.88 -5.48 1.48
CA VAL A 115 -13.29 -5.74 0.09
C VAL A 115 -12.32 -5.08 -0.89
N LEU A 116 -11.93 -3.83 -0.62
CA LEU A 116 -10.97 -3.09 -1.44
C LEU A 116 -9.59 -3.73 -1.44
N VAL A 117 -9.12 -4.25 -0.30
CA VAL A 117 -7.85 -4.98 -0.20
C VAL A 117 -7.91 -6.30 -0.99
N GLU A 118 -9.02 -7.03 -0.96
CA GLU A 118 -9.17 -8.21 -1.83
C GLU A 118 -9.18 -7.84 -3.31
N LEU A 119 -9.84 -6.74 -3.69
CA LEU A 119 -9.81 -6.25 -5.07
C LEU A 119 -8.39 -5.84 -5.51
N LEU A 120 -7.60 -5.24 -4.62
CA LEU A 120 -6.20 -4.91 -4.88
C LEU A 120 -5.36 -6.20 -5.09
N ALA A 121 -5.72 -7.29 -4.39
CA ALA A 121 -5.02 -8.56 -4.51
C ALA A 121 -5.20 -9.22 -5.89
N ILE A 122 -6.40 -9.14 -6.45
CA ILE A 122 -6.76 -9.78 -7.74
C ILE A 122 -6.83 -8.80 -8.92
N GLY A 123 -6.60 -7.51 -8.66
CA GLY A 123 -6.82 -6.42 -9.61
C GLY A 123 -5.89 -6.45 -10.82
N ASN A 124 -6.29 -5.69 -11.85
CA ASN A 124 -5.46 -5.30 -12.99
C ASN A 124 -5.21 -3.79 -12.94
N SER A 125 -4.46 -3.24 -13.90
CA SER A 125 -4.07 -1.82 -13.89
C SER A 125 -5.22 -0.82 -13.73
N GLN A 126 -6.43 -1.13 -14.24
CA GLN A 126 -7.59 -0.26 -14.09
C GLN A 126 -8.21 -0.35 -12.69
N VAL A 127 -8.41 -1.58 -12.19
CA VAL A 127 -8.95 -1.82 -10.84
C VAL A 127 -8.00 -1.24 -9.79
N ASP A 128 -6.70 -1.44 -9.99
CA ASP A 128 -5.65 -1.02 -9.07
C ASP A 128 -5.67 0.48 -8.83
N ALA A 129 -5.75 1.30 -9.90
CA ALA A 129 -5.74 2.76 -9.77
C ALA A 129 -6.92 3.25 -8.92
N LEU A 130 -8.12 2.77 -9.24
CA LEU A 130 -9.35 3.16 -8.54
C LEU A 130 -9.37 2.73 -7.07
N VAL A 131 -8.95 1.49 -6.80
CA VAL A 131 -8.91 0.93 -5.44
C VAL A 131 -7.82 1.62 -4.62
N THR A 132 -6.64 1.88 -5.20
CA THR A 132 -5.54 2.61 -4.56
C THR A 132 -5.99 4.00 -4.14
N ASP A 133 -6.59 4.77 -5.04
CA ASP A 133 -7.08 6.12 -4.75
C ASP A 133 -8.08 6.13 -3.59
N LEU A 134 -8.94 5.10 -3.50
CA LEU A 134 -9.92 4.98 -2.44
C LEU A 134 -9.28 4.62 -1.10
N LEU A 135 -8.35 3.66 -1.08
CA LEU A 135 -7.62 3.27 0.13
C LEU A 135 -6.74 4.42 0.66
N LEU A 136 -6.14 5.22 -0.23
CA LEU A 136 -5.43 6.45 0.15
C LEU A 136 -6.36 7.48 0.81
N ALA A 137 -7.55 7.67 0.25
CA ALA A 137 -8.55 8.58 0.81
C ALA A 137 -9.12 8.08 2.16
N ILE A 138 -9.20 6.76 2.36
CA ILE A 138 -9.55 6.16 3.66
C ILE A 138 -8.42 6.37 4.68
N GLY A 139 -7.17 6.20 4.27
CA GLY A 139 -6.00 6.46 5.10
C GLY A 139 -5.73 5.37 6.13
N ARG A 140 -5.56 5.75 7.41
CA ARG A 140 -5.08 4.86 8.50
C ARG A 140 -5.82 3.51 8.60
N PRO A 141 -7.16 3.41 8.46
CA PRO A 141 -7.86 2.13 8.52
C PRO A 141 -7.38 1.08 7.49
N ALA A 142 -6.76 1.51 6.39
CA ALA A 142 -6.22 0.61 5.36
C ALA A 142 -4.86 -0.01 5.75
N ILE A 143 -4.14 0.52 6.74
CA ILE A 143 -2.75 0.13 7.02
C ILE A 143 -2.63 -1.35 7.40
N MET A 144 -3.32 -1.79 8.46
CA MET A 144 -3.19 -3.17 8.94
C MET A 144 -3.71 -4.21 7.95
N PRO A 145 -4.85 -3.99 7.26
CA PRO A 145 -5.28 -4.86 6.17
C PRO A 145 -4.25 -4.99 5.03
N LEU A 146 -3.53 -3.91 4.69
CA LEU A 146 -2.46 -3.96 3.70
C LEU A 146 -1.19 -4.63 4.22
N VAL A 147 -0.88 -4.51 5.52
CA VAL A 147 0.18 -5.32 6.15
C VAL A 147 -0.16 -6.81 6.01
N SER A 148 -1.40 -7.21 6.30
CA SER A 148 -1.84 -8.60 6.09
C SER A 148 -1.78 -9.03 4.62
N LEU A 149 -2.08 -8.13 3.67
CA LEU A 149 -1.93 -8.41 2.24
C LEU A 149 -0.45 -8.63 1.86
N LEU A 150 0.45 -7.82 2.42
CA LEU A 150 1.89 -7.92 2.21
C LEU A 150 2.48 -9.25 2.71
N GLU A 151 1.84 -9.90 3.69
CA GLU A 151 2.28 -11.17 4.26
C GLU A 151 1.77 -12.41 3.51
N ARG A 152 0.91 -12.25 2.49
CA ARG A 152 0.37 -13.38 1.73
C ARG A 152 1.42 -14.06 0.87
N LYS A 153 1.33 -15.38 0.75
CA LYS A 153 2.23 -16.16 -0.10
C LYS A 153 2.09 -15.85 -1.59
N GLU A 154 0.87 -15.63 -2.07
CA GLU A 154 0.55 -15.35 -3.47
C GLU A 154 -0.65 -14.39 -3.56
N PRO A 155 -0.81 -13.65 -4.67
CA PRO A 155 0.15 -13.48 -5.76
C PRO A 155 1.23 -12.42 -5.43
N ASN A 156 2.38 -12.48 -6.11
CA ASN A 156 3.46 -11.50 -5.94
C ASN A 156 3.01 -10.05 -6.20
N GLU A 157 2.13 -9.84 -7.19
CA GLU A 157 1.58 -8.52 -7.52
C GLU A 157 0.77 -7.93 -6.37
N ALA A 158 0.06 -8.76 -5.60
CA ALA A 158 -0.69 -8.30 -4.43
C ALA A 158 0.26 -7.75 -3.35
N ARG A 159 1.35 -8.47 -3.06
CA ARG A 159 2.38 -8.00 -2.13
C ARG A 159 3.07 -6.74 -2.64
N MET A 160 3.39 -6.67 -3.93
CA MET A 160 4.00 -5.48 -4.53
C MET A 160 3.09 -4.26 -4.37
N ARG A 161 1.79 -4.40 -4.68
CA ARG A 161 0.80 -3.32 -4.51
C ARG A 161 0.67 -2.90 -3.05
N ALA A 162 0.62 -3.85 -2.14
CA ALA A 162 0.58 -3.58 -0.71
C ALA A 162 1.83 -2.81 -0.25
N ALA A 163 3.03 -3.24 -0.63
CA ALA A 163 4.28 -2.57 -0.29
C ALA A 163 4.31 -1.12 -0.79
N ARG A 164 3.92 -0.91 -2.05
CA ARG A 164 3.82 0.44 -2.64
C ARG A 164 2.84 1.31 -1.86
N LEU A 165 1.61 0.84 -1.69
CA LEU A 165 0.55 1.61 -1.05
C LEU A 165 0.85 1.92 0.42
N LEU A 166 1.54 1.01 1.12
CA LEU A 166 2.05 1.27 2.46
C LEU A 166 3.09 2.41 2.48
N GLY A 167 3.84 2.70 1.43
CA GLY A 167 4.72 3.88 1.37
C GLY A 167 3.92 5.20 1.30
N ASP A 168 2.86 5.18 0.50
CA ASP A 168 2.01 6.33 0.19
C ASP A 168 1.00 6.69 1.30
N LEU A 169 0.56 5.70 2.08
CA LEU A 169 -0.40 5.90 3.17
C LEU A 169 0.14 6.82 4.30
N PRO A 170 -0.75 7.52 5.03
CA PRO A 170 -0.34 8.40 6.11
C PRO A 170 0.49 7.68 7.17
N TYR A 171 1.40 8.42 7.79
CA TYR A 171 2.18 7.95 8.92
C TYR A 171 1.30 7.92 10.18
N ALA A 172 1.29 6.80 10.88
CA ALA A 172 0.52 6.57 12.10
C ALA A 172 1.37 5.81 13.11
N LEU A 173 1.88 6.52 14.12
CA LEU A 173 2.85 6.02 15.10
C LEU A 173 2.49 4.66 15.71
N ALA A 174 1.20 4.41 15.97
CA ALA A 174 0.72 3.17 16.57
C ALA A 174 0.86 1.94 15.65
N ASP A 175 0.95 2.14 14.33
CA ASP A 175 0.98 1.08 13.32
C ASP A 175 2.39 0.91 12.69
N GLU A 176 3.29 1.89 12.87
CA GLU A 176 4.58 1.95 12.17
C GLU A 176 5.52 0.80 12.46
N ASP A 177 5.59 0.33 13.71
CA ASP A 177 6.50 -0.77 14.05
C ASP A 177 6.11 -2.05 13.29
N ALA A 178 4.79 -2.31 13.15
CA ALA A 178 4.27 -3.43 12.38
C ALA A 178 4.53 -3.25 10.87
N VAL A 179 4.24 -2.06 10.32
CA VAL A 179 4.47 -1.75 8.90
C VAL A 179 5.95 -1.90 8.55
N ARG A 180 6.82 -1.32 9.38
CA ARG A 180 8.27 -1.37 9.19
C ARG A 180 8.79 -2.80 9.27
N ALA A 181 8.40 -3.57 10.28
CA ALA A 181 8.82 -4.97 10.43
C ALA A 181 8.41 -5.81 9.21
N ALA A 182 7.18 -5.62 8.70
CA ALA A 182 6.71 -6.30 7.51
C ALA A 182 7.52 -5.91 6.25
N LEU A 183 7.76 -4.62 6.04
CA LEU A 183 8.54 -4.14 4.90
C LEU A 183 10.03 -4.58 4.97
N ILE A 184 10.66 -4.55 6.16
CA ILE A 184 12.04 -5.04 6.35
C ILE A 184 12.15 -6.52 5.98
N ARG A 185 11.20 -7.34 6.44
CA ARG A 185 11.17 -8.77 6.11
C ARG A 185 10.98 -9.00 4.61
N ARG A 186 10.08 -8.24 3.96
CA ARG A 186 9.88 -8.35 2.51
C ARG A 186 11.10 -7.92 1.71
N LEU A 187 11.80 -6.85 2.11
CA LEU A 187 13.07 -6.47 1.48
C LEU A 187 14.12 -7.58 1.62
N ALA A 188 14.16 -8.28 2.76
CA ALA A 188 15.19 -9.29 3.02
C ALA A 188 14.91 -10.66 2.37
N GLU A 189 13.65 -11.07 2.27
CA GLU A 189 13.30 -12.48 2.07
C GLU A 189 12.32 -12.74 0.92
N ASP A 190 11.72 -11.70 0.31
CA ASP A 190 10.74 -11.95 -0.74
C ASP A 190 11.40 -12.53 -2.00
N SER A 191 10.79 -13.58 -2.56
CA SER A 191 11.30 -14.22 -3.77
C SER A 191 11.21 -13.32 -5.00
N GLU A 192 10.28 -12.35 -5.00
CA GLU A 192 10.07 -11.45 -6.13
C GLU A 192 10.86 -10.15 -5.96
N TRP A 193 11.81 -9.89 -6.88
CA TRP A 193 12.66 -8.69 -6.85
C TRP A 193 11.82 -7.40 -6.86
N LEU A 194 10.67 -7.41 -7.55
CA LEU A 194 9.81 -6.24 -7.62
C LEU A 194 9.14 -5.94 -6.27
N VAL A 195 8.80 -6.96 -5.48
CA VAL A 195 8.30 -6.79 -4.11
C VAL A 195 9.40 -6.24 -3.22
N ARG A 196 10.62 -6.79 -3.29
CA ARG A 196 11.79 -6.29 -2.52
C ARG A 196 12.07 -4.80 -2.84
N SER A 197 12.06 -4.45 -4.13
CA SER A 197 12.26 -3.08 -4.63
C SER A 197 11.21 -2.10 -4.09
N LYS A 198 9.93 -2.49 -4.08
CA LYS A 198 8.85 -1.66 -3.49
C LYS A 198 8.95 -1.57 -1.98
N ALA A 199 9.34 -2.65 -1.31
CA ALA A 199 9.58 -2.61 0.13
C ALA A 199 10.71 -1.63 0.51
N ALA A 200 11.83 -1.62 -0.23
CA ALA A 200 12.91 -0.64 -0.03
C ALA A 200 12.42 0.80 -0.21
N SER A 201 11.67 1.06 -1.29
CA SER A 201 11.13 2.40 -1.56
C SER A 201 10.22 2.89 -0.43
N ALA A 202 9.27 2.04 0.00
CA ALA A 202 8.35 2.35 1.08
C ALA A 202 9.07 2.57 2.42
N LEU A 203 10.11 1.77 2.73
CA LEU A 203 10.94 1.97 3.92
C LEU A 203 11.61 3.35 3.93
N GLY A 204 12.12 3.82 2.79
CA GLY A 204 12.70 5.15 2.67
C GLY A 204 11.68 6.27 2.88
N GLU A 205 10.51 6.16 2.25
CA GLU A 205 9.43 7.16 2.36
C GLU A 205 8.85 7.24 3.77
N ARG A 206 8.59 6.09 4.41
CA ARG A 206 8.08 6.05 5.78
C ARG A 206 9.14 6.46 6.79
N GLY A 207 10.37 5.98 6.64
CA GLY A 207 11.47 6.31 7.56
C GLY A 207 11.86 7.79 7.53
N ALA A 208 11.65 8.50 6.41
CA ALA A 208 11.85 9.96 6.36
C ALA A 208 10.86 10.75 7.23
N ARG A 209 9.77 10.13 7.67
CA ARG A 209 8.76 10.69 8.59
C ARG A 209 9.01 10.26 10.04
N ASP A 210 9.98 9.38 10.27
CA ASP A 210 10.26 8.77 11.57
C ASP A 210 11.59 9.26 12.17
N ARG A 211 11.65 9.38 13.50
CA ARG A 211 12.88 9.71 14.22
C ARG A 211 13.74 8.48 14.52
N ARG A 212 13.15 7.29 14.50
CA ARG A 212 13.83 6.01 14.73
C ARG A 212 14.10 5.40 13.37
N THR A 213 15.28 5.60 12.81
CA THR A 213 15.62 5.12 11.45
C THR A 213 16.71 4.05 11.43
N ALA A 214 17.22 3.62 12.59
CA ALA A 214 18.37 2.70 12.66
C ALA A 214 18.10 1.38 11.93
N ASP A 215 17.05 0.65 12.30
CA ASP A 215 16.70 -0.63 11.67
C ASP A 215 16.35 -0.47 10.19
N THR A 216 15.68 0.64 9.83
CA THR A 216 15.36 0.97 8.43
C THR A 216 16.64 1.18 7.63
N ARG A 217 17.60 1.96 8.15
CA ARG A 217 18.91 2.18 7.53
C ARG A 217 19.65 0.86 7.38
N GLU A 218 19.70 0.02 8.41
CA GLU A 218 20.38 -1.27 8.37
C GLU A 218 19.76 -2.23 7.36
N ALA A 219 18.44 -2.28 7.27
CA ALA A 219 17.73 -3.07 6.27
C ALA A 219 18.02 -2.59 4.84
N LEU A 220 18.01 -1.27 4.61
CA LEU A 220 18.33 -0.70 3.30
C LEU A 220 19.81 -0.86 2.93
N ILE A 221 20.73 -0.80 3.90
CA ILE A 221 22.15 -1.12 3.68
C ILE A 221 22.30 -2.56 3.20
N ARG A 222 21.62 -3.52 3.85
CA ARG A 222 21.60 -4.92 3.37
C ARG A 222 21.00 -5.01 1.96
N GLY A 223 19.95 -4.26 1.67
CA GLY A 223 19.35 -4.18 0.34
C GLY A 223 20.25 -3.57 -0.75
N LEU A 224 21.41 -2.98 -0.41
CA LEU A 224 22.41 -2.59 -1.42
C LEU A 224 23.14 -3.81 -2.01
N ASP A 225 23.17 -4.93 -1.28
CA ASP A 225 23.83 -6.19 -1.66
C ASP A 225 22.87 -7.20 -2.32
N ASP A 226 21.66 -6.77 -2.68
CA ASP A 226 20.69 -7.59 -3.41
C ASP A 226 21.22 -8.00 -4.79
N GLU A 227 20.84 -9.19 -5.25
CA GLU A 227 21.19 -9.72 -6.57
C GLU A 227 20.57 -8.90 -7.71
N ASP A 228 19.41 -8.27 -7.47
CA ASP A 228 18.70 -7.52 -8.49
C ASP A 228 19.05 -6.03 -8.43
N HIS A 229 19.52 -5.49 -9.57
CA HIS A 229 19.95 -4.10 -9.64
C HIS A 229 18.81 -3.10 -9.38
N ALA A 230 17.54 -3.44 -9.61
CA ALA A 230 16.42 -2.56 -9.28
C ALA A 230 16.21 -2.46 -7.77
N VAL A 231 16.47 -3.53 -7.01
CA VAL A 231 16.43 -3.52 -5.54
C VAL A 231 17.58 -2.67 -5.00
N THR A 232 18.81 -2.90 -5.46
CA THR A 232 19.98 -2.13 -4.99
C THR A 232 19.85 -0.63 -5.28
N ARG A 233 19.33 -0.25 -6.46
CA ARG A 233 19.00 1.15 -6.77
C ARG A 233 17.93 1.72 -5.87
N SER A 234 16.86 0.96 -5.59
CA SER A 234 15.77 1.41 -4.72
C SER A 234 16.27 1.61 -3.29
N SER A 235 17.12 0.72 -2.79
CA SER A 235 17.79 0.84 -1.49
C SER A 235 18.69 2.07 -1.42
N ALA A 236 19.50 2.33 -2.45
CA ALA A 236 20.35 3.54 -2.51
C ALA A 236 19.53 4.84 -2.56
N LEU A 237 18.40 4.86 -3.27
CA LEU A 237 17.50 6.01 -3.31
C LEU A 237 16.75 6.18 -1.98
N ALA A 238 16.32 5.08 -1.35
CA ALA A 238 15.66 5.11 -0.05
C ALA A 238 16.59 5.63 1.06
N LEU A 239 17.86 5.23 1.08
CA LEU A 239 18.87 5.78 2.00
C LEU A 239 19.06 7.29 1.81
N ARG A 240 19.00 7.77 0.55
CA ARG A 240 18.98 9.21 0.26
C ARG A 240 17.76 9.89 0.87
N THR A 241 16.58 9.28 0.71
CA THR A 241 15.31 9.79 1.23
C THR A 241 15.28 9.83 2.75
N LEU A 242 15.90 8.85 3.44
CA LEU A 242 16.10 8.86 4.89
C LEU A 242 16.98 10.02 5.37
N ARG A 243 17.82 10.58 4.50
CA ARG A 243 18.77 11.66 4.82
C ARG A 243 19.68 11.32 5.99
N ASP A 244 20.11 10.05 6.08
CA ASP A 244 20.97 9.57 7.15
C ASP A 244 22.43 9.40 6.65
N PRO A 245 23.35 10.30 7.02
CA PRO A 245 24.75 10.22 6.58
C PRO A 245 25.49 8.98 7.08
N GLN A 246 24.96 8.24 8.08
CA GLN A 246 25.56 6.99 8.53
C GLN A 246 25.53 5.90 7.45
N ALA A 247 24.75 6.09 6.38
CA ALA A 247 24.72 5.20 5.21
C ALA A 247 25.93 5.37 4.26
N ILE A 248 26.66 6.48 4.35
CA ILE A 248 27.73 6.83 3.39
C ILE A 248 28.78 5.71 3.24
N PRO A 249 29.30 5.07 4.32
CA PRO A 249 30.28 3.99 4.18
C PRO A 249 29.79 2.83 3.30
N ALA A 250 28.55 2.40 3.50
CA ALA A 250 27.96 1.31 2.73
C ALA A 250 27.73 1.72 1.26
N LEU A 251 27.32 2.96 1.02
CA LEU A 251 27.16 3.50 -0.34
C LEU A 251 28.51 3.61 -1.08
N ILE A 252 29.62 3.87 -0.38
CA ILE A 252 30.96 3.84 -0.99
C ILE A 252 31.33 2.43 -1.43
N VAL A 253 31.06 1.42 -0.59
CA VAL A 253 31.28 0.01 -0.94
C VAL A 253 30.42 -0.39 -2.14
N TYR A 254 29.15 0.01 -2.17
CA TYR A 254 28.27 -0.21 -3.31
C TYR A 254 28.78 0.50 -4.58
N LEU A 255 29.30 1.72 -4.47
CA LEU A 255 29.93 2.41 -5.59
C LEU A 255 31.16 1.64 -6.14
N GLU A 256 31.97 1.03 -5.28
CA GLU A 256 33.10 0.19 -5.72
C GLU A 256 32.63 -0.99 -6.55
N ARG A 257 31.64 -1.71 -6.05
CA ARG A 257 31.04 -2.85 -6.75
C ARG A 257 30.46 -2.44 -8.11
N THR A 258 29.63 -1.40 -8.14
CA THR A 258 28.99 -0.94 -9.40
C THR A 258 30.00 -0.48 -10.45
N VAL A 259 31.12 0.12 -10.04
CA VAL A 259 32.23 0.47 -10.95
C VAL A 259 32.89 -0.78 -11.52
N LEU A 260 33.11 -1.81 -10.70
CA LEU A 260 33.72 -3.07 -11.13
C LEU A 260 32.82 -3.87 -12.08
N GLU A 261 31.52 -3.88 -11.82
CA GLU A 261 30.51 -4.57 -12.63
C GLU A 261 30.16 -3.84 -13.92
N GLY A 262 30.49 -2.54 -14.02
CA GLY A 262 30.12 -1.71 -15.16
C GLY A 262 28.63 -1.31 -15.19
N ASP A 263 27.91 -1.39 -14.06
CA ASP A 263 26.52 -0.94 -13.95
C ASP A 263 26.46 0.61 -13.91
N VAL A 264 26.42 1.21 -15.09
CA VAL A 264 26.37 2.66 -15.29
C VAL A 264 25.14 3.30 -14.63
N ILE A 265 24.00 2.59 -14.60
CA ILE A 265 22.75 3.13 -14.05
C ILE A 265 22.86 3.23 -12.52
N SER A 266 23.30 2.15 -11.87
CA SER A 266 23.50 2.12 -10.43
C SER A 266 24.63 3.04 -9.99
N LEU A 267 25.72 3.13 -10.77
CA LEU A 267 26.80 4.09 -10.54
C LEU A 267 26.26 5.53 -10.48
N ARG A 268 25.43 5.94 -11.45
CA ARG A 268 24.82 7.28 -11.45
C ARG A 268 23.87 7.49 -10.27
N ALA A 269 23.18 6.43 -9.83
CA ALA A 269 22.28 6.51 -8.68
C ALA A 269 23.05 6.68 -7.36
N VAL A 270 24.04 5.84 -7.11
CA VAL A 270 24.85 5.89 -5.87
C VAL A 270 25.66 7.17 -5.77
N GLN A 271 26.22 7.67 -6.87
CA GLN A 271 26.90 8.98 -6.88
C GLN A 271 25.95 10.10 -6.48
N ARG A 272 24.72 10.14 -7.04
CA ARG A 272 23.70 11.11 -6.64
C ARG A 272 23.34 11.01 -5.16
N THR A 273 23.21 9.79 -4.63
CA THR A 273 22.95 9.59 -3.21
C THR A 273 24.12 10.08 -2.35
N LEU A 274 25.36 9.74 -2.69
CA LEU A 274 26.56 10.17 -1.96
C LEU A 274 26.66 11.69 -1.93
N ARG A 275 26.48 12.38 -3.06
CA ARG A 275 26.44 13.85 -3.11
C ARG A 275 25.34 14.44 -2.23
N SER A 276 24.14 13.88 -2.29
CA SER A 276 22.99 14.35 -1.50
C SER A 276 23.19 14.18 0.02
N LEU A 277 23.88 13.13 0.47
CA LEU A 277 24.10 12.87 1.89
C LEU A 277 25.35 13.56 2.44
N SER A 278 26.36 13.79 1.60
CA SER A 278 27.61 14.44 1.97
C SER A 278 27.59 15.96 1.87
N GLY A 279 26.72 16.50 1.01
CA GLY A 279 26.79 17.91 0.60
C GLY A 279 27.90 18.22 -0.41
N GLU A 280 28.69 17.22 -0.82
CA GLU A 280 29.75 17.38 -1.81
C GLU A 280 29.15 17.47 -3.23
N PRO A 281 29.39 18.56 -3.98
CA PRO A 281 28.78 18.75 -5.31
C PRO A 281 29.38 17.87 -6.41
N ARG A 282 30.56 17.28 -6.22
CA ARG A 282 31.29 16.55 -7.28
C ARG A 282 31.19 15.04 -7.13
N ASP A 283 31.17 14.36 -8.28
CA ASP A 283 31.36 12.92 -8.32
C ASP A 283 32.84 12.59 -8.12
N MET A 284 33.07 11.63 -7.23
CA MET A 284 34.40 11.14 -6.93
C MET A 284 34.50 9.66 -7.26
N ARG A 285 35.69 9.24 -7.67
CA ARG A 285 36.02 7.81 -7.71
C ARG A 285 35.92 7.24 -6.29
N PRO A 286 35.72 5.91 -6.12
CA PRO A 286 35.58 5.33 -4.80
C PRO A 286 36.67 5.71 -3.79
N ARG A 287 37.94 5.74 -4.21
CA ARG A 287 39.06 6.19 -3.36
C ARG A 287 38.90 7.63 -2.85
N GLY A 288 38.36 8.51 -3.69
CA GLY A 288 38.08 9.90 -3.33
C GLY A 288 36.98 9.98 -2.26
N TRP A 289 35.88 9.24 -2.45
CA TRP A 289 34.84 9.16 -1.42
C TRP A 289 35.34 8.54 -0.09
N ARG A 290 36.22 7.53 -0.13
CA ARG A 290 36.83 6.98 1.09
C ARG A 290 37.69 7.99 1.83
N ALA A 291 38.47 8.79 1.10
CA ALA A 291 39.27 9.87 1.68
C ALA A 291 38.34 10.93 2.30
N TRP A 292 37.35 11.39 1.53
CA TRP A 292 36.34 12.36 2.00
C TRP A 292 35.66 11.89 3.30
N TRP A 293 35.18 10.64 3.35
CA TRP A 293 34.53 10.11 4.56
C TRP A 293 35.48 10.03 5.76
N ARG A 294 36.76 9.69 5.55
CA ARG A 294 37.76 9.67 6.63
C ARG A 294 37.89 11.04 7.29
N ASP A 295 37.84 12.09 6.49
CA ASP A 295 38.06 13.47 6.91
C ASP A 295 36.79 14.12 7.49
N HIS A 296 35.59 13.66 7.10
CA HIS A 296 34.30 14.29 7.43
C HIS A 296 33.37 13.45 8.31
N ARG A 297 33.73 12.20 8.63
CA ARG A 297 32.88 11.35 9.48
C ARG A 297 32.73 11.95 10.89
N PRO A 298 31.56 11.78 11.54
CA PRO A 298 31.38 12.17 12.93
C PRO A 298 32.45 11.53 13.82
N ALA A 299 32.96 12.28 14.80
CA ALA A 299 33.85 11.72 15.81
C ALA A 299 33.15 10.55 16.52
N PRO A 300 33.86 9.45 16.82
CA PRO A 300 33.25 8.35 17.55
C PRO A 300 32.74 8.89 18.90
N VAL A 301 31.50 8.59 19.26
CA VAL A 301 30.95 8.91 20.58
C VAL A 301 31.71 8.04 21.58
N HIS A 302 32.83 8.54 22.08
CA HIS A 302 33.51 7.90 23.20
C HIS A 302 32.62 8.13 24.41
N SER A 303 32.05 7.06 24.94
CA SER A 303 31.33 7.04 26.20
C SER A 303 32.20 7.77 27.23
N ARG A 304 31.81 8.99 27.60
CA ARG A 304 32.38 9.68 28.76
C ARG A 304 32.07 8.78 29.95
N THR A 305 33.06 7.98 30.33
CA THR A 305 33.11 7.34 31.64
C THR A 305 33.15 8.48 32.63
N LEU A 306 32.01 8.76 33.26
CA LEU A 306 31.92 9.58 34.44
C LEU A 306 32.79 8.90 35.51
N ARG A 307 33.90 9.53 35.88
CA ARG A 307 34.56 9.34 37.16
C ARG A 307 34.23 10.53 38.04
#